data_AF-A0A3E5B500-F1
#
_entry.id   AF-A0A3E5B500-F1
#
_cell.length_a   1.000
_cell.length_b   1.000
_cell.length_c   1.000
_cell.angle_alpha   90.00
_cell.angle_beta   90.00
_cell.angle_gamma   90.00
#
_symmetry.space_group_name_H-M   'P 1'
#
loop_
_entity.id
_entity.type
_entity.pdbx_description
1 polymer ?
#
loop_
_entity_poly.entity_id
_entity_poly.type
_entity_poly.pdbx_seq_one_letter_code
_entity_poly.pdbx_strand_id
1 'polypeptide(L)'
;MIMHGMVFNNIIIEMKIARFVIAGFFFSFLFAGCDKEDVNLPEPPSGNQSLEEGASDIPDGYFEVVFLPKESPDTRTAISGSDSRVRSIRYVIYKSTGEYVKEKVVLKTTDAIPVWPLATLRDTLPKGQYTAVFLANMDKMQFPILGTGGMGYSDILMNYQTTRANARINLPGSDFTDSSEFYFASVNFSNASPQPSVLLQRIITMLNLRRVFVDSQTALNSLTNNIVTQIGYKNIIKTTVQGLLPGLLKTAMDLGTVGNAVYVVVGGLDAAVNLVVGVLVQPVTDALYNLLLQQLVNEIGRTLSGNATQDGALGALGNLLNPWRGSDAAYALVTINNFPKTMDLDLNVTDTYSGDHRFRYSFTPTPGTTNSEKDILIRGFHGVFNVREVHVAKPGLISGLLVDEVIDGNLLLNGALVNITDPIQATVETNYRYRADYSFVSLGLKSYAQQTDGNHSLTLSVKLSNIANLDGVLGGIPLLGPVLNATIKGLIGNVTVSVPVNLPLLGADNLSLSGSWKTPPVKY
;
A
#
# COMPACT_ATOMS: atom_id res chain seq x y z
N MET A 1 46.89 27.97 10.97
CA MET A 1 47.47 27.13 12.05
C MET A 1 46.52 25.96 12.27
N ILE A 2 46.98 24.77 11.85
CA ILE A 2 46.53 23.42 12.24
C ILE A 2 45.16 22.93 11.73
N MET A 3 45.24 22.26 10.56
CA MET A 3 44.47 21.04 10.21
C MET A 3 44.68 19.96 11.28
N HIS A 4 43.64 19.17 11.57
CA HIS A 4 43.79 17.74 11.89
C HIS A 4 42.63 16.96 11.26
N GLY A 5 42.92 16.30 10.15
CA GLY A 5 42.21 15.08 9.79
C GLY A 5 42.78 13.91 10.58
N MET A 6 41.93 12.94 10.91
CA MET A 6 42.39 11.60 11.23
C MET A 6 41.36 10.58 10.78
N VAL A 7 41.83 9.73 9.88
CA VAL A 7 41.27 8.48 9.38
C VAL A 7 41.21 7.47 10.52
N PHE A 8 40.16 6.63 10.57
CA PHE A 8 40.30 5.26 11.11
C PHE A 8 39.59 4.25 10.23
N ASN A 9 40.42 3.36 9.68
CA ASN A 9 40.07 2.08 9.06
C ASN A 9 39.79 1.03 10.16
N ASN A 10 39.02 0.00 9.78
CA ASN A 10 38.89 -1.32 10.40
C ASN A 10 38.14 -1.45 11.73
N ILE A 11 36.89 -1.96 11.68
CA ILE A 11 36.44 -3.08 12.54
C ILE A 11 35.47 -3.98 11.73
N ILE A 12 36.02 -5.01 11.07
CA ILE A 12 35.37 -6.32 10.99
C ILE A 12 36.01 -7.12 12.11
N ILE A 13 35.19 -7.89 12.84
CA ILE A 13 35.42 -8.55 14.14
C ILE A 13 34.83 -7.73 15.29
N GLU A 14 33.53 -7.94 15.52
CA GLU A 14 32.83 -8.02 16.82
C GLU A 14 31.36 -8.41 16.52
N MET A 15 31.21 -9.52 15.77
CA MET A 15 29.93 -10.21 15.60
C MET A 15 29.91 -11.40 16.56
N LYS A 16 29.86 -11.09 17.87
CA LYS A 16 29.56 -11.97 19.00
C LYS A 16 29.81 -11.12 20.26
N ILE A 17 28.77 -10.85 21.05
CA ILE A 17 28.72 -10.00 22.28
C ILE A 17 27.91 -8.68 22.12
N ALA A 18 26.83 -8.71 21.33
CA ALA A 18 25.70 -7.78 21.50
C ALA A 18 24.34 -8.51 21.43
N ARG A 19 24.31 -9.76 21.93
CA ARG A 19 23.10 -10.60 22.09
C ARG A 19 22.63 -10.73 23.54
N PHE A 20 23.08 -9.85 24.43
CA PHE A 20 22.61 -9.77 25.81
C PHE A 20 22.41 -8.30 26.16
N VAL A 21 21.27 -7.97 26.76
CA VAL A 21 20.78 -6.62 27.14
C VAL A 21 20.08 -5.84 26.01
N ILE A 22 18.91 -6.34 25.59
CA ILE A 22 17.57 -5.74 25.80
C ILE A 22 16.61 -6.91 25.52
N ALA A 23 16.62 -7.85 26.46
CA ALA A 23 15.59 -8.85 26.64
C ALA A 23 14.84 -8.42 27.90
N GLY A 24 13.76 -7.66 27.71
CA GLY A 24 13.00 -7.10 28.81
C GLY A 24 12.01 -6.07 28.28
N PHE A 25 10.73 -6.42 28.35
CA PHE A 25 9.55 -5.74 27.81
C PHE A 25 9.23 -6.03 26.34
N PHE A 26 7.99 -6.47 26.12
CA PHE A 26 7.35 -6.92 24.87
C PHE A 26 7.48 -8.39 24.50
N PHE A 27 6.97 -9.27 25.37
CA PHE A 27 6.08 -10.39 24.98
C PHE A 27 5.50 -11.06 26.24
N SER A 28 4.37 -10.55 26.73
CA SER A 28 3.49 -11.25 27.68
C SER A 28 2.03 -10.86 27.43
N PHE A 29 1.48 -11.27 26.28
CA PHE A 29 0.03 -11.56 26.22
C PHE A 29 -0.10 -13.06 26.14
N LEU A 30 0.06 -13.69 27.30
CA LEU A 30 -0.42 -15.04 27.54
C LEU A 30 -1.94 -15.01 27.43
N PHE A 31 -2.46 -15.98 26.67
CA PHE A 31 -3.84 -16.44 26.79
C PHE A 31 -4.11 -16.76 28.27
N ALA A 32 -4.84 -15.88 28.94
CA ALA A 32 -5.53 -16.20 30.17
C ALA A 32 -6.98 -16.49 29.77
N GLY A 33 -7.32 -17.78 29.68
CA GLY A 33 -8.68 -18.20 29.95
C GLY A 33 -8.97 -17.81 31.40
N CYS A 34 -9.93 -16.92 31.61
CA CYS A 34 -10.51 -16.75 32.93
C CYS A 34 -11.51 -17.87 33.13
N ASP A 35 -11.09 -18.81 33.97
CA ASP A 35 -11.98 -19.66 34.74
C ASP A 35 -13.06 -18.83 35.45
N LYS A 36 -14.21 -19.47 35.65
CA LYS A 36 -15.31 -19.03 36.50
C LYS A 36 -14.79 -18.60 37.88
N GLU A 37 -14.95 -17.33 38.20
CA GLU A 37 -15.14 -16.89 39.58
C GLU A 37 -16.44 -16.09 39.64
N ASP A 38 -17.40 -16.61 40.40
CA ASP A 38 -18.63 -15.92 40.78
C ASP A 38 -18.27 -14.72 41.65
N VAL A 39 -18.07 -13.57 41.01
CA VAL A 39 -17.98 -12.29 41.69
C VAL A 39 -19.39 -11.74 41.82
N ASN A 40 -19.96 -11.86 43.03
CA ASN A 40 -21.14 -11.12 43.46
C ASN A 40 -20.88 -9.62 43.28
N LEU A 41 -21.41 -9.04 42.20
CA LEU A 41 -21.49 -7.59 42.01
C LEU A 41 -22.72 -7.05 42.75
N PRO A 42 -22.62 -5.89 43.43
CA PRO A 42 -23.75 -5.29 44.14
C PRO A 42 -24.89 -4.96 43.19
N GLU A 43 -26.13 -5.27 43.59
CA GLU A 43 -27.34 -4.87 42.88
C GLU A 43 -27.33 -3.35 42.58
N PRO A 44 -27.64 -2.93 41.34
CA PRO A 44 -27.94 -1.52 41.09
C PRO A 44 -29.20 -1.12 41.88
N PRO A 45 -29.30 0.14 42.34
CA PRO A 45 -30.41 0.56 43.18
C PRO A 45 -31.74 0.29 42.49
N SER A 46 -32.57 -0.51 43.17
CA SER A 46 -33.97 -0.76 42.87
C SER A 46 -34.73 0.57 42.78
N GLY A 47 -34.80 1.10 41.57
CA GLY A 47 -35.86 1.99 41.14
C GLY A 47 -37.03 1.12 40.67
N ASN A 48 -37.67 0.42 41.59
CA ASN A 48 -38.98 -0.18 41.37
C ASN A 48 -39.98 0.95 41.08
N GLN A 49 -40.11 1.35 39.81
CA GLN A 49 -41.43 1.70 39.30
C GLN A 49 -42.14 0.38 39.05
N SER A 50 -42.86 -0.02 40.10
CA SER A 50 -44.07 -0.82 40.06
C SER A 50 -44.50 -1.28 38.66
N LEU A 51 -44.44 -2.60 38.47
CA LEU A 51 -45.36 -3.35 37.64
C LEU A 51 -46.78 -3.03 38.11
N GLU A 52 -47.39 -1.98 37.55
CA GLU A 52 -48.83 -1.98 37.38
C GLU A 52 -49.11 -2.65 36.04
N GLU A 53 -49.70 -3.85 36.13
CA GLU A 53 -50.51 -4.45 35.08
C GLU A 53 -51.58 -3.45 34.65
N GLY A 54 -51.24 -2.53 33.75
CA GLY A 54 -52.22 -2.01 32.83
C GLY A 54 -52.60 -3.15 31.90
N ALA A 55 -53.74 -3.79 32.13
CA ALA A 55 -54.37 -4.67 31.15
C ALA A 55 -54.27 -3.98 29.79
N SER A 56 -53.42 -4.50 28.91
CA SER A 56 -53.27 -3.94 27.58
C SER A 56 -54.63 -4.12 26.92
N ASP A 57 -55.33 -3.01 26.69
CA ASP A 57 -56.62 -2.94 26.01
C ASP A 57 -56.39 -3.24 24.52
N ILE A 58 -55.90 -4.45 24.23
CA ILE A 58 -55.67 -4.95 22.88
C ILE A 58 -57.04 -5.29 22.33
N PRO A 59 -57.49 -4.62 21.25
CA PRO A 59 -58.81 -4.87 20.70
C PRO A 59 -59.00 -6.33 20.31
N ASP A 60 -60.24 -6.83 20.42
CA ASP A 60 -60.58 -8.17 19.97
C ASP A 60 -60.14 -8.40 18.52
N GLY A 61 -59.45 -9.51 18.29
CA GLY A 61 -58.87 -9.84 16.97
C GLY A 61 -57.47 -9.29 16.73
N TYR A 62 -56.85 -8.59 17.68
CA TYR A 62 -55.48 -8.09 17.61
C TYR A 62 -54.53 -8.85 18.56
N PHE A 63 -53.23 -8.63 18.40
CA PHE A 63 -52.17 -9.05 19.33
C PHE A 63 -51.07 -7.98 19.36
N GLU A 64 -50.29 -7.95 20.44
CA GLU A 64 -49.09 -7.12 20.55
C GLU A 64 -47.84 -7.94 20.17
N VAL A 65 -47.01 -7.40 19.28
CA VAL A 65 -45.66 -7.90 19.01
C VAL A 65 -44.65 -7.11 19.84
N VAL A 66 -43.67 -7.81 20.41
CA VAL A 66 -42.61 -7.26 21.24
C VAL A 66 -41.27 -7.66 20.65
N PHE A 67 -40.58 -6.72 20.00
CA PHE A 67 -39.26 -6.96 19.40
C PHE A 67 -38.19 -6.90 20.47
N LEU A 68 -37.58 -8.04 20.75
CA LEU A 68 -36.55 -8.18 21.78
C LEU A 68 -35.15 -8.03 21.15
N PRO A 69 -34.18 -7.36 21.79
CA PRO A 69 -32.80 -7.42 21.34
C PRO A 69 -32.28 -8.86 21.43
N LYS A 70 -31.59 -9.32 20.39
CA LYS A 70 -30.95 -10.64 20.38
C LYS A 70 -29.48 -10.52 20.81
N GLU A 71 -29.06 -11.37 21.73
CA GLU A 71 -27.63 -11.51 22.05
C GLU A 71 -26.86 -12.17 20.88
N SER A 72 -25.62 -11.75 20.66
CA SER A 72 -24.88 -12.16 19.48
C SER A 72 -24.52 -13.64 19.51
N PRO A 73 -24.59 -14.37 18.37
CA PRO A 73 -24.00 -15.69 18.29
C PRO A 73 -22.47 -15.61 18.40
N ASP A 74 -21.91 -16.46 19.25
CA ASP A 74 -20.52 -16.85 19.65
C ASP A 74 -19.26 -16.38 18.88
N THR A 75 -19.34 -15.67 17.75
CA THR A 75 -18.17 -15.30 16.92
C THR A 75 -17.86 -13.79 16.85
N ARG A 76 -18.80 -12.91 17.19
CA ARG A 76 -18.58 -11.43 17.29
C ARG A 76 -19.45 -10.85 18.39
N THR A 77 -18.88 -10.13 19.36
CA THR A 77 -19.64 -9.53 20.46
C THR A 77 -20.62 -8.45 19.96
N ALA A 78 -21.87 -8.46 20.46
CA ALA A 78 -22.82 -7.39 20.21
C ALA A 78 -22.31 -6.06 20.81
N ILE A 79 -22.63 -4.94 20.17
CA ILE A 79 -22.27 -3.63 20.68
C ILE A 79 -23.19 -3.30 21.86
N SER A 80 -22.60 -2.82 22.96
CA SER A 80 -23.31 -2.29 24.12
C SER A 80 -22.80 -0.88 24.47
N GLY A 81 -23.67 -0.05 25.03
CA GLY A 81 -23.37 1.34 25.38
C GLY A 81 -23.63 2.34 24.25
N SER A 82 -23.15 3.57 24.43
CA SER A 82 -23.32 4.66 23.46
C SER A 82 -22.48 4.42 22.20
N ASP A 83 -23.12 4.25 21.04
CA ASP A 83 -22.43 4.00 19.77
C ASP A 83 -23.15 4.70 18.59
N SER A 84 -22.37 5.33 17.72
CA SER A 84 -22.86 6.18 16.63
C SER A 84 -22.84 5.51 15.25
N ARG A 85 -22.50 4.23 15.14
CA ARG A 85 -22.46 3.50 13.87
C ARG A 85 -23.82 3.43 13.19
N VAL A 86 -24.90 3.34 13.96
CA VAL A 86 -26.29 3.36 13.48
C VAL A 86 -26.95 4.64 13.97
N ARG A 87 -27.38 5.49 13.02
CA ARG A 87 -27.97 6.82 13.27
C ARG A 87 -29.39 6.97 12.74
N SER A 88 -29.89 6.02 11.97
CA SER A 88 -31.31 5.96 11.64
C SER A 88 -31.79 4.52 11.64
N ILE A 89 -33.04 4.30 12.04
CA ILE A 89 -33.68 2.98 12.03
C ILE A 89 -35.15 3.19 11.72
N ARG A 90 -35.64 2.38 10.79
CA ARG A 90 -37.07 2.12 10.61
C ARG A 90 -37.29 0.63 10.51
N TYR A 91 -38.50 0.19 10.79
CA TYR A 91 -38.93 -1.13 10.36
C TYR A 91 -40.18 -1.05 9.50
N VAL A 92 -40.32 -2.03 8.62
CA VAL A 92 -41.47 -2.21 7.73
C VAL A 92 -42.06 -3.58 8.02
N ILE A 93 -43.37 -3.63 8.20
CA ILE A 93 -44.11 -4.87 8.43
C ILE A 93 -44.84 -5.26 7.17
N TYR A 94 -44.65 -6.51 6.77
CA TYR A 94 -45.37 -7.15 5.69
C TYR A 94 -46.19 -8.32 6.23
N LYS A 95 -47.30 -8.65 5.58
CA LYS A 95 -47.96 -9.94 5.77
C LYS A 95 -47.04 -11.06 5.27
N SER A 96 -47.29 -12.30 5.68
CA SER A 96 -46.57 -13.48 5.14
C SER A 96 -46.70 -13.62 3.62
N THR A 97 -47.75 -13.06 3.01
CA THR A 97 -47.94 -12.99 1.56
C THR A 97 -47.07 -11.92 0.87
N GLY A 98 -46.36 -11.10 1.64
CA GLY A 98 -45.48 -10.04 1.16
C GLY A 98 -46.16 -8.67 0.98
N GLU A 99 -47.46 -8.55 1.23
CA GLU A 99 -48.18 -7.26 1.18
C GLU A 99 -47.71 -6.32 2.30
N TYR A 100 -47.47 -5.05 1.96
CA TYR A 100 -47.15 -4.00 2.94
C TYR A 100 -48.30 -3.80 3.95
N VAL A 101 -47.95 -3.64 5.22
CA VAL A 101 -48.90 -3.37 6.31
C VAL A 101 -48.69 -1.97 6.88
N LYS A 102 -47.47 -1.70 7.36
CA LYS A 102 -47.10 -0.39 7.93
C LYS A 102 -45.59 -0.22 8.04
N GLU A 103 -45.16 1.01 8.31
CA GLU A 103 -43.80 1.35 8.72
C GLU A 103 -43.79 2.07 10.07
N LYS A 104 -42.66 1.98 10.78
CA LYS A 104 -42.39 2.78 11.98
C LYS A 104 -40.95 3.25 11.98
N VAL A 105 -40.75 4.56 12.16
CA VAL A 105 -39.43 5.16 12.39
C VAL A 105 -39.10 5.05 13.88
N VAL A 106 -37.95 4.45 14.19
CA VAL A 106 -37.50 4.17 15.56
C VAL A 106 -36.40 5.16 15.98
N LEU A 107 -35.49 5.48 15.06
CA LEU A 107 -34.37 6.38 15.28
C LEU A 107 -34.21 7.30 14.06
N LYS A 108 -34.06 8.59 14.29
CA LYS A 108 -33.81 9.59 13.25
C LYS A 108 -32.37 10.10 13.34
N THR A 109 -31.86 10.59 12.22
CA THR A 109 -30.50 11.14 12.11
C THR A 109 -30.25 12.33 13.03
N THR A 110 -31.30 13.07 13.38
CA THR A 110 -31.28 14.25 14.28
C THR A 110 -31.27 13.88 15.76
N ASP A 111 -31.51 12.61 16.10
CA ASP A 111 -31.56 12.18 17.49
C ASP A 111 -30.15 12.11 18.09
N ALA A 112 -30.09 12.16 19.42
CA ALA A 112 -28.85 11.94 20.17
C ALA A 112 -28.24 10.56 19.86
N ILE A 113 -26.95 10.38 20.16
CA ILE A 113 -26.28 9.10 19.96
C ILE A 113 -27.02 8.02 20.77
N PRO A 114 -27.50 6.93 20.13
CA PRO A 114 -28.27 5.91 20.81
C PRO A 114 -27.39 5.08 21.75
N VAL A 115 -28.01 4.53 22.79
CA VAL A 115 -27.41 3.54 23.68
C VAL A 115 -27.93 2.15 23.26
N TRP A 116 -27.00 1.20 23.13
CA TRP A 116 -27.29 -0.17 22.71
C TRP A 116 -27.25 -1.14 23.90
N PRO A 117 -28.15 -2.14 23.94
CA PRO A 117 -29.26 -2.35 23.02
C PRO A 117 -30.35 -1.28 23.15
N LEU A 118 -31.12 -1.06 22.08
CA LEU A 118 -32.27 -0.16 22.14
C LEU A 118 -33.36 -0.71 23.06
N ALA A 119 -34.17 0.19 23.62
CA ALA A 119 -35.35 -0.18 24.38
C ALA A 119 -36.31 -1.04 23.55
N THR A 120 -36.97 -1.98 24.22
CA THR A 120 -37.92 -2.91 23.60
C THR A 120 -38.98 -2.18 22.79
N LEU A 121 -39.15 -2.60 21.53
CA LEU A 121 -40.10 -1.99 20.61
C LEU A 121 -41.39 -2.81 20.59
N ARG A 122 -42.53 -2.13 20.66
CA ARG A 122 -43.86 -2.76 20.65
C ARG A 122 -44.70 -2.25 19.50
N ASP A 123 -45.60 -3.11 19.03
CA ASP A 123 -46.64 -2.73 18.09
C ASP A 123 -47.88 -3.63 18.17
N THR A 124 -49.05 -3.10 17.81
CA THR A 124 -50.32 -3.84 17.82
C THR A 124 -50.78 -4.11 16.38
N LEU A 125 -51.19 -5.35 16.10
CA LEU A 125 -51.54 -5.83 14.77
C LEU A 125 -52.74 -6.79 14.82
N PRO A 126 -53.54 -6.90 13.75
CA PRO A 126 -54.54 -7.96 13.62
C PRO A 126 -53.87 -9.33 13.73
N LYS A 127 -54.55 -10.33 14.32
CA LYS A 127 -54.07 -11.71 14.39
C LYS A 127 -53.70 -12.21 12.99
N GLY A 128 -52.51 -12.79 12.86
CA GLY A 128 -51.97 -13.18 11.56
C GLY A 128 -50.47 -13.49 11.63
N GLN A 129 -49.90 -13.74 10.45
CA GLN A 129 -48.49 -14.06 10.24
C GLN A 129 -47.82 -12.91 9.48
N TYR A 130 -46.68 -12.44 10.00
CA TYR A 130 -46.02 -11.25 9.50
C TYR A 130 -44.50 -11.41 9.45
N THR A 131 -43.86 -10.56 8.66
CA THR A 131 -42.43 -10.33 8.70
C THR A 131 -42.15 -8.86 8.98
N ALA A 132 -41.31 -8.58 9.97
CA ALA A 132 -40.74 -7.26 10.19
C ALA A 132 -39.33 -7.20 9.60
N VAL A 133 -39.09 -6.18 8.79
CA VAL A 133 -37.78 -5.89 8.20
C VAL A 133 -37.26 -4.59 8.80
N PHE A 134 -36.17 -4.68 9.57
CA PHE A 134 -35.48 -3.54 10.16
C PHE A 134 -34.41 -3.04 9.19
N LEU A 135 -34.46 -1.74 8.91
CA LEU A 135 -33.66 -1.03 7.93
C LEU A 135 -32.97 0.12 8.65
N ALA A 136 -31.66 0.01 8.79
CA ALA A 136 -30.85 0.94 9.56
C ALA A 136 -29.81 1.64 8.67
N ASN A 137 -29.63 2.94 8.93
CA ASN A 137 -28.85 3.89 8.13
C ASN A 137 -29.32 4.09 6.68
N MET A 138 -30.58 3.76 6.37
CA MET A 138 -31.14 3.90 5.02
C MET A 138 -31.98 5.18 4.86
N ASP A 139 -31.65 6.23 5.61
CA ASP A 139 -32.23 7.55 5.45
C ASP A 139 -31.42 8.35 4.42
N LYS A 140 -32.09 8.89 3.40
CA LYS A 140 -31.42 9.65 2.33
C LYS A 140 -30.65 10.86 2.84
N MET A 141 -31.08 11.46 3.95
CA MET A 141 -30.40 12.62 4.53
C MET A 141 -28.98 12.29 5.03
N GLN A 142 -28.64 11.01 5.22
CA GLN A 142 -27.27 10.58 5.56
C GLN A 142 -26.32 10.58 4.34
N PHE A 143 -26.85 10.74 3.13
CA PHE A 143 -26.09 10.67 1.87
C PHE A 143 -26.31 11.93 1.03
N PRO A 144 -25.85 13.10 1.53
CA PRO A 144 -25.87 14.31 0.74
C PRO A 144 -25.00 14.18 -0.52
N ILE A 145 -25.54 14.62 -1.65
CA ILE A 145 -24.82 14.74 -2.92
C ILE A 145 -24.55 16.23 -3.16
N LEU A 146 -23.27 16.60 -3.28
CA LEU A 146 -22.86 17.98 -3.56
C LEU A 146 -22.99 18.25 -5.06
N GLY A 147 -23.89 19.18 -5.43
CA GLY A 147 -24.04 19.65 -6.81
C GLY A 147 -23.81 21.16 -6.96
N THR A 148 -23.72 21.63 -8.19
CA THR A 148 -23.57 23.06 -8.54
C THR A 148 -24.76 23.93 -8.12
N GLY A 149 -25.92 23.32 -7.84
CA GLY A 149 -27.15 24.00 -7.37
C GLY A 149 -27.48 23.82 -5.88
N GLY A 150 -26.57 23.23 -5.09
CA GLY A 150 -26.79 22.94 -3.66
C GLY A 150 -26.80 21.44 -3.34
N MET A 151 -27.38 21.10 -2.17
CA MET A 151 -27.41 19.74 -1.65
C MET A 151 -28.56 18.93 -2.28
N GLY A 152 -28.22 17.83 -2.96
CA GLY A 152 -29.17 16.85 -3.48
C GLY A 152 -29.22 15.57 -2.64
N TYR A 153 -30.27 14.77 -2.82
CA TYR A 153 -30.44 13.47 -2.16
C TYR A 153 -31.05 12.46 -3.12
N SER A 154 -30.55 11.23 -3.12
CA SER A 154 -31.13 10.09 -3.84
C SER A 154 -31.95 9.21 -2.88
N ASP A 155 -33.08 8.69 -3.33
CA ASP A 155 -33.85 7.74 -2.53
C ASP A 155 -33.08 6.41 -2.37
N ILE A 156 -32.90 6.00 -1.12
CA ILE A 156 -32.20 4.75 -0.76
C ILE A 156 -33.16 3.56 -0.78
N LEU A 157 -34.41 3.76 -0.36
CA LEU A 157 -35.43 2.72 -0.32
C LEU A 157 -36.49 2.99 -1.38
N MET A 158 -36.68 2.05 -2.30
CA MET A 158 -37.64 2.16 -3.41
C MET A 158 -38.73 1.10 -3.29
N ASN A 159 -39.96 1.47 -3.64
CA ASN A 159 -41.13 0.57 -3.78
C ASN A 159 -41.48 -0.29 -2.55
N TYR A 160 -40.88 -0.03 -1.39
CA TYR A 160 -41.00 -0.86 -0.19
C TYR A 160 -42.37 -0.78 0.49
N GLN A 161 -43.18 0.21 0.13
CA GLN A 161 -44.55 0.36 0.63
C GLN A 161 -45.61 -0.35 -0.24
N THR A 162 -45.18 -1.21 -1.17
CA THR A 162 -46.09 -1.98 -2.04
C THR A 162 -46.11 -3.46 -1.64
N THR A 163 -45.14 -4.23 -2.11
CA THR A 163 -44.89 -5.60 -1.73
C THR A 163 -43.42 -5.79 -1.42
N ARG A 164 -43.10 -6.73 -0.52
CA ARG A 164 -41.72 -7.06 -0.15
C ARG A 164 -40.87 -7.41 -1.38
N ALA A 165 -41.42 -8.13 -2.35
CA ALA A 165 -40.72 -8.55 -3.56
C ALA A 165 -40.34 -7.38 -4.48
N ASN A 166 -41.05 -6.25 -4.40
CA ASN A 166 -40.76 -5.05 -5.18
C ASN A 166 -39.80 -4.09 -4.48
N ALA A 167 -39.60 -4.25 -3.18
CA ALA A 167 -38.74 -3.38 -2.38
C ALA A 167 -37.27 -3.47 -2.84
N ARG A 168 -36.61 -2.32 -2.98
CA ARG A 168 -35.18 -2.23 -3.32
C ARG A 168 -34.45 -1.30 -2.37
N ILE A 169 -33.20 -1.66 -2.09
CA ILE A 169 -32.20 -0.85 -1.41
C ILE A 169 -31.18 -0.43 -2.46
N ASN A 170 -31.09 0.88 -2.71
CA ASN A 170 -30.12 1.46 -3.64
C ASN A 170 -28.81 1.77 -2.91
N LEU A 171 -27.70 1.60 -3.63
CA LEU A 171 -26.42 2.14 -3.20
C LEU A 171 -26.52 3.69 -3.18
N PRO A 172 -26.05 4.35 -2.11
CA PRO A 172 -26.17 5.81 -1.99
C PRO A 172 -25.29 6.54 -3.01
N GLY A 173 -25.67 7.77 -3.39
CA GLY A 173 -24.88 8.63 -4.28
C GLY A 173 -23.62 9.26 -3.65
N SER A 174 -23.28 8.91 -2.41
CA SER A 174 -22.12 9.41 -1.67
C SER A 174 -21.42 8.29 -0.90
N ASP A 175 -20.13 8.50 -0.56
CA ASP A 175 -19.32 7.52 0.17
C ASP A 175 -19.92 7.16 1.54
N PHE A 176 -19.81 5.90 1.90
CA PHE A 176 -20.10 5.43 3.26
C PHE A 176 -19.04 5.95 4.23
N THR A 177 -19.49 6.41 5.40
CA THR A 177 -18.66 6.71 6.56
C THR A 177 -18.87 5.64 7.62
N ASP A 178 -18.12 5.70 8.72
CA ASP A 178 -18.28 4.74 9.82
C ASP A 178 -19.63 4.83 10.55
N SER A 179 -20.44 5.86 10.26
CA SER A 179 -21.78 6.08 10.84
C SER A 179 -22.93 6.04 9.83
N SER A 180 -22.65 5.68 8.56
CA SER A 180 -23.68 5.59 7.51
C SER A 180 -23.79 4.22 6.83
N GLU A 181 -22.99 3.22 7.22
CA GLU A 181 -23.12 1.88 6.65
C GLU A 181 -24.48 1.26 6.94
N PHE A 182 -25.06 0.55 5.97
CA PHE A 182 -26.36 -0.07 6.14
C PHE A 182 -26.33 -1.29 7.06
N TYR A 183 -27.36 -1.40 7.89
CA TYR A 183 -27.63 -2.55 8.74
C TYR A 183 -29.06 -3.07 8.49
N PHE A 184 -29.23 -4.37 8.64
CA PHE A 184 -30.45 -5.08 8.27
C PHE A 184 -30.79 -6.17 9.29
N ALA A 185 -32.08 -6.40 9.51
CA ALA A 185 -32.60 -7.63 10.13
C ALA A 185 -33.98 -7.97 9.56
N SER A 186 -34.29 -9.26 9.39
CA SER A 186 -35.62 -9.73 9.00
C SER A 186 -36.08 -10.81 9.97
N VAL A 187 -37.25 -10.62 10.58
CA VAL A 187 -37.81 -11.56 11.56
C VAL A 187 -39.27 -11.88 11.27
N ASN A 188 -39.62 -13.15 11.35
CA ASN A 188 -41.00 -13.61 11.22
C ASN A 188 -41.65 -13.67 12.60
N PHE A 189 -42.93 -13.32 12.70
CA PHE A 189 -43.66 -13.32 13.96
C PHE A 189 -45.17 -13.48 13.74
N SER A 190 -45.89 -13.82 14.80
CA SER A 190 -47.34 -14.00 14.77
C SER A 190 -47.96 -13.90 16.15
N ASN A 191 -49.28 -14.01 16.23
CA ASN A 191 -49.98 -14.14 17.49
C ASN A 191 -49.60 -15.40 18.29
N ALA A 192 -49.05 -16.44 17.65
CA ALA A 192 -48.54 -17.64 18.35
C ALA A 192 -47.07 -17.49 18.78
N SER A 193 -46.33 -16.53 18.22
CA SER A 193 -44.94 -16.24 18.54
C SER A 193 -44.69 -14.74 18.45
N PRO A 194 -45.18 -13.95 19.43
CA PRO A 194 -45.23 -12.49 19.33
C PRO A 194 -43.92 -11.81 19.76
N GLN A 195 -42.89 -12.56 20.15
CA GLN A 195 -41.66 -12.02 20.74
C GLN A 195 -40.41 -12.37 19.92
N PRO A 196 -40.30 -11.92 18.65
CA PRO A 196 -39.13 -12.19 17.84
C PRO A 196 -37.89 -11.44 18.38
N SER A 197 -36.74 -12.12 18.37
CA SER A 197 -35.45 -11.50 18.71
C SER A 197 -34.79 -10.89 17.48
N VAL A 198 -34.30 -9.65 17.58
CA VAL A 198 -33.75 -8.85 16.48
C VAL A 198 -32.25 -8.59 16.70
N LEU A 199 -31.44 -8.91 15.69
CA LEU A 199 -30.02 -8.56 15.62
C LEU A 199 -29.75 -7.81 14.32
N LEU A 200 -29.43 -6.53 14.40
CA LEU A 200 -29.00 -5.75 13.24
C LEU A 200 -27.60 -6.20 12.79
N GLN A 201 -27.49 -6.62 11.54
CA GLN A 201 -26.22 -7.00 10.92
C GLN A 201 -25.89 -6.03 9.79
N ARG A 202 -24.62 -5.60 9.72
CA ARG A 202 -24.14 -4.77 8.61
C ARG A 202 -24.29 -5.56 7.31
N ILE A 203 -24.82 -4.92 6.27
CA ILE A 203 -24.93 -5.52 4.93
C ILE A 203 -23.93 -4.94 3.91
N ILE A 204 -23.20 -3.90 4.31
CA ILE A 204 -22.11 -3.31 3.53
C ILE A 204 -20.82 -4.11 3.73
N THR A 205 -20.15 -4.41 2.63
CA THR A 205 -18.81 -4.99 2.57
C THR A 205 -17.79 -3.93 2.16
N MET A 206 -16.51 -4.20 2.33
CA MET A 206 -15.45 -3.27 1.94
C MET A 206 -14.24 -3.98 1.34
N LEU A 207 -13.74 -3.42 0.25
CA LEU A 207 -12.44 -3.72 -0.32
C LEU A 207 -11.50 -2.53 -0.10
N ASN A 208 -10.50 -2.72 0.74
CA ASN A 208 -9.38 -1.79 0.92
C ASN A 208 -8.33 -2.08 -0.16
N LEU A 209 -8.13 -1.11 -1.07
CA LEU A 209 -7.02 -1.12 -2.00
C LEU A 209 -5.91 -0.23 -1.46
N ARG A 210 -4.76 -0.83 -1.22
CA ARG A 210 -3.59 -0.15 -0.68
C ARG A 210 -2.43 -0.24 -1.65
N ARG A 211 -1.77 0.88 -1.89
CA ARG A 211 -0.46 0.88 -2.56
C ARG A 211 0.63 0.84 -1.51
N VAL A 212 1.46 -0.20 -1.55
CA VAL A 212 2.53 -0.41 -0.59
C VAL A 212 3.60 0.67 -0.75
N PHE A 213 4.07 1.21 0.36
CA PHE A 213 5.15 2.18 0.36
C PHE A 213 6.44 1.59 -0.23
N VAL A 214 7.11 2.35 -1.09
CA VAL A 214 8.40 1.95 -1.63
C VAL A 214 9.52 2.82 -1.08
N ASP A 215 10.44 2.13 -0.41
CA ASP A 215 11.67 2.68 0.10
C ASP A 215 12.60 3.12 -1.04
N SER A 216 12.93 4.41 -1.07
CA SER A 216 13.75 5.01 -2.12
C SER A 216 15.15 4.40 -2.21
N GLN A 217 15.75 4.01 -1.08
CA GLN A 217 17.11 3.47 -1.07
C GLN A 217 17.16 2.07 -1.67
N THR A 218 16.20 1.23 -1.31
CA THR A 218 16.01 -0.11 -1.89
C THR A 218 15.74 -0.01 -3.40
N ALA A 219 14.87 0.92 -3.80
CA ALA A 219 14.56 1.16 -5.21
C ALA A 219 15.79 1.66 -6.00
N LEU A 220 16.55 2.60 -5.46
CA LEU A 220 17.78 3.12 -6.08
C LEU A 220 18.84 2.02 -6.26
N ASN A 221 19.01 1.17 -5.25
CA ASN A 221 19.92 0.02 -5.32
C ASN A 221 19.47 -0.98 -6.39
N SER A 222 18.17 -1.26 -6.47
CA SER A 222 17.60 -2.14 -7.50
C SER A 222 17.81 -1.57 -8.90
N LEU A 223 17.51 -0.29 -9.12
CA LEU A 223 17.73 0.39 -10.40
C LEU A 223 19.20 0.35 -10.82
N THR A 224 20.10 0.72 -9.91
CA THR A 224 21.56 0.70 -10.15
C THR A 224 22.03 -0.69 -10.55
N ASN A 225 21.63 -1.72 -9.79
CA ASN A 225 21.97 -3.11 -10.06
C ASN A 225 21.43 -3.58 -11.41
N ASN A 226 20.19 -3.23 -11.74
CA ASN A 226 19.58 -3.57 -13.03
C ASN A 226 20.35 -2.92 -14.18
N ILE A 227 20.72 -1.64 -14.08
CA ILE A 227 21.52 -0.95 -15.10
C ILE A 227 22.87 -1.63 -15.31
N VAL A 228 23.63 -1.86 -14.23
CA VAL A 228 24.99 -2.41 -14.38
C VAL A 228 25.02 -3.85 -14.85
N THR A 229 24.00 -4.63 -14.50
CA THR A 229 23.88 -6.04 -14.90
C THR A 229 23.40 -6.15 -16.34
N GLN A 230 22.36 -5.41 -16.74
CA GLN A 230 21.81 -5.46 -18.11
C GLN A 230 22.80 -4.97 -19.15
N ILE A 231 23.59 -3.94 -18.84
CA ILE A 231 24.63 -3.42 -19.74
C ILE A 231 25.90 -4.28 -19.68
N GLY A 232 26.15 -4.96 -18.56
CA GLY A 232 27.35 -5.77 -18.37
C GLY A 232 28.62 -4.92 -18.16
N TYR A 233 28.52 -3.77 -17.48
CA TYR A 233 29.65 -2.85 -17.30
C TYR A 233 30.89 -3.49 -16.71
N LYS A 234 30.75 -4.48 -15.82
CA LYS A 234 31.90 -5.18 -15.25
C LYS A 234 32.77 -5.82 -16.34
N ASN A 235 32.15 -6.39 -17.38
CA ASN A 235 32.87 -6.98 -18.52
C ASN A 235 33.49 -5.89 -19.40
N ILE A 236 32.75 -4.82 -19.69
CA ILE A 236 33.25 -3.67 -20.48
C ILE A 236 34.50 -3.08 -19.83
N ILE A 237 34.44 -2.82 -18.51
CA ILE A 237 35.57 -2.30 -17.74
C ILE A 237 36.73 -3.30 -17.77
N LYS A 238 36.48 -4.59 -17.51
CA LYS A 238 37.51 -5.62 -17.51
C LYS A 238 38.25 -5.70 -18.84
N THR A 239 37.52 -5.77 -19.95
CA THR A 239 38.11 -5.83 -21.30
C THR A 239 38.95 -4.58 -21.59
N THR A 240 38.47 -3.40 -21.19
CA THR A 240 39.21 -2.15 -21.39
C THR A 240 40.49 -2.11 -20.53
N VAL A 241 40.42 -2.52 -19.26
CA VAL A 241 41.58 -2.64 -18.37
C VAL A 241 42.61 -3.62 -18.95
N GLN A 242 42.17 -4.77 -19.46
CA GLN A 242 43.05 -5.77 -20.08
C GLN A 242 43.79 -5.20 -21.31
N GLY A 243 43.15 -4.31 -22.08
CA GLY A 243 43.79 -3.65 -23.21
C GLY A 243 44.77 -2.52 -22.82
N LEU A 244 44.45 -1.74 -21.78
CA LEU A 244 45.22 -0.55 -21.39
C LEU A 244 46.39 -0.86 -20.44
N LEU A 245 46.16 -1.74 -19.46
CA LEU A 245 47.07 -1.95 -18.33
C LEU A 245 48.47 -2.42 -18.74
N PRO A 246 48.67 -3.33 -19.73
CA PRO A 246 50.02 -3.74 -20.14
C PRO A 246 50.89 -2.57 -20.62
N GLY A 247 50.35 -1.66 -21.42
CA GLY A 247 51.11 -0.50 -21.93
C GLY A 247 51.48 0.50 -20.83
N LEU A 248 50.54 0.75 -19.90
CA LEU A 248 50.77 1.62 -18.74
C LEU A 248 51.84 1.04 -17.80
N LEU A 249 51.75 -0.25 -17.49
CA LEU A 249 52.72 -0.93 -16.64
C LEU A 249 54.08 -1.06 -17.31
N LYS A 250 54.14 -1.38 -18.61
CA LYS A 250 55.40 -1.44 -19.35
C LYS A 250 56.16 -0.11 -19.28
N THR A 251 55.44 1.00 -19.43
CA THR A 251 56.02 2.34 -19.31
C THR A 251 56.54 2.61 -17.89
N ALA A 252 55.79 2.22 -16.85
CA ALA A 252 56.17 2.46 -15.47
C ALA A 252 57.29 1.52 -14.96
N MET A 253 57.36 0.31 -15.51
CA MET A 253 58.32 -0.73 -15.10
C MET A 253 59.61 -0.70 -15.92
N ASP A 254 59.67 0.07 -17.01
CA ASP A 254 60.90 0.23 -17.80
C ASP A 254 61.92 1.07 -17.03
N LEU A 255 62.98 0.42 -16.56
CA LEU A 255 64.08 1.02 -15.81
C LEU A 255 65.28 1.35 -16.71
N GLY A 256 65.11 1.28 -18.03
CA GLY A 256 66.16 1.42 -19.03
C GLY A 256 67.04 0.17 -19.18
N THR A 257 68.01 0.24 -20.10
CA THR A 257 68.79 -0.93 -20.57
C THR A 257 69.48 -1.71 -19.44
N VAL A 258 70.08 -1.01 -18.47
CA VAL A 258 70.79 -1.64 -17.34
C VAL A 258 69.82 -2.02 -16.23
N GLY A 259 68.80 -1.21 -15.96
CA GLY A 259 67.82 -1.44 -14.90
C GLY A 259 66.92 -2.65 -15.17
N ASN A 260 66.57 -2.91 -16.44
CA ASN A 260 65.70 -4.03 -16.82
C ASN A 260 66.32 -5.42 -16.63
N ALA A 261 67.63 -5.51 -16.33
CA ALA A 261 68.31 -6.78 -16.01
C ALA A 261 67.66 -7.51 -14.83
N VAL A 262 67.01 -6.79 -13.91
CA VAL A 262 66.30 -7.36 -12.77
C VAL A 262 65.15 -8.29 -13.19
N TYR A 263 64.57 -8.10 -14.38
CA TYR A 263 63.45 -8.92 -14.87
C TYR A 263 63.88 -10.18 -15.63
N VAL A 264 65.18 -10.41 -15.84
CA VAL A 264 65.69 -11.60 -16.57
C VAL A 264 65.24 -12.90 -15.91
N VAL A 265 65.14 -12.93 -14.58
CA VAL A 265 64.69 -14.09 -13.81
C VAL A 265 63.28 -14.57 -14.13
N VAL A 266 62.44 -13.69 -14.72
CA VAL A 266 61.09 -14.03 -15.18
C VAL A 266 60.95 -14.01 -16.70
N GLY A 267 62.04 -13.91 -17.45
CA GLY A 267 62.03 -13.90 -18.91
C GLY A 267 61.98 -12.50 -19.54
N GLY A 268 62.31 -11.45 -18.78
CA GLY A 268 62.41 -10.06 -19.27
C GLY A 268 61.20 -9.19 -18.93
N LEU A 269 61.26 -7.91 -19.34
CA LEU A 269 60.26 -6.89 -18.99
C LEU A 269 58.84 -7.30 -19.43
N ASP A 270 58.65 -7.81 -20.64
CA ASP A 270 57.31 -8.18 -21.14
C ASP A 270 56.68 -9.33 -20.33
N ALA A 271 57.49 -10.33 -19.94
CA ALA A 271 57.04 -11.42 -19.10
C ALA A 271 56.72 -10.93 -17.67
N ALA A 272 57.54 -10.02 -17.12
CA ALA A 272 57.28 -9.38 -15.83
C ALA A 272 55.97 -8.56 -15.85
N VAL A 273 55.74 -7.76 -16.89
CA VAL A 273 54.51 -6.99 -17.08
C VAL A 273 53.31 -7.92 -17.16
N ASN A 274 53.37 -9.01 -17.92
CA ASN A 274 52.27 -9.97 -18.04
C ASN A 274 51.90 -10.61 -16.69
N LEU A 275 52.90 -10.93 -15.85
CA LEU A 275 52.66 -11.44 -14.49
C LEU A 275 51.97 -10.40 -13.60
N VAL A 276 52.40 -9.14 -13.66
CA VAL A 276 51.77 -8.04 -12.90
C VAL A 276 50.36 -7.75 -13.40
N VAL A 277 50.14 -7.71 -14.72
CA VAL A 277 48.81 -7.59 -15.33
C VAL A 277 47.90 -8.72 -14.83
N GLY A 278 48.39 -9.96 -14.83
CA GLY A 278 47.63 -11.14 -14.39
C GLY A 278 47.06 -11.02 -12.98
N VAL A 279 47.78 -10.37 -12.06
CA VAL A 279 47.31 -10.17 -10.67
C VAL A 279 46.54 -8.86 -10.47
N LEU A 280 46.74 -7.85 -11.32
CA LEU A 280 46.13 -6.52 -11.15
C LEU A 280 44.84 -6.29 -11.94
N VAL A 281 44.60 -7.03 -13.02
CA VAL A 281 43.37 -6.84 -13.84
C VAL A 281 42.11 -6.92 -12.98
N GLN A 282 41.99 -7.92 -12.11
CA GLN A 282 40.79 -8.11 -11.30
C GLN A 282 40.63 -7.02 -10.23
N PRO A 283 41.63 -6.73 -9.37
CA PRO A 283 41.54 -5.63 -8.40
C PRO A 283 41.25 -4.25 -9.01
N VAL A 284 41.87 -3.93 -10.15
CA VAL A 284 41.65 -2.67 -10.86
C VAL A 284 40.23 -2.62 -11.44
N THR A 285 39.76 -3.72 -12.02
CA THR A 285 38.38 -3.83 -12.51
C THR A 285 37.37 -3.62 -11.39
N ASP A 286 37.57 -4.26 -10.23
CA ASP A 286 36.66 -4.15 -9.09
C ASP A 286 36.66 -2.73 -8.50
N ALA A 287 37.82 -2.07 -8.42
CA ALA A 287 37.92 -0.68 -7.98
C ALA A 287 37.20 0.30 -8.93
N LEU A 288 37.42 0.16 -10.24
CA LEU A 288 36.73 0.98 -11.26
C LEU A 288 35.23 0.70 -11.30
N TYR A 289 34.81 -0.56 -11.13
CA TYR A 289 33.41 -0.93 -11.05
C TYR A 289 32.72 -0.32 -9.82
N ASN A 290 33.39 -0.28 -8.66
CA ASN A 290 32.86 0.39 -7.47
C ASN A 290 32.74 1.91 -7.68
N LEU A 291 33.69 2.53 -8.37
CA LEU A 291 33.60 3.95 -8.75
C LEU A 291 32.43 4.20 -9.70
N LEU A 292 32.19 3.29 -10.67
CA LEU A 292 31.02 3.37 -11.54
C LEU A 292 29.72 3.33 -10.74
N LEU A 293 29.58 2.42 -9.78
CA LEU A 293 28.37 2.34 -8.95
C LEU A 293 28.10 3.67 -8.23
N GLN A 294 29.13 4.28 -7.65
CA GLN A 294 29.01 5.56 -6.96
C GLN A 294 28.64 6.70 -7.93
N GLN A 295 29.31 6.79 -9.08
CA GLN A 295 29.01 7.83 -10.06
C GLN A 295 27.64 7.65 -10.70
N LEU A 296 27.20 6.41 -10.95
CA LEU A 296 25.89 6.11 -11.49
C LEU A 296 24.78 6.58 -10.55
N VAL A 297 24.92 6.36 -9.23
CA VAL A 297 23.98 6.89 -8.22
C VAL A 297 23.91 8.42 -8.29
N ASN A 298 25.06 9.09 -8.41
CA ASN A 298 25.09 10.55 -8.52
C ASN A 298 24.42 11.04 -9.81
N GLU A 299 24.67 10.42 -10.95
CA GLU A 299 24.08 10.82 -12.23
C GLU A 299 22.57 10.55 -12.29
N ILE A 300 22.10 9.45 -11.68
CA ILE A 300 20.65 9.23 -11.45
C ILE A 300 20.09 10.40 -10.62
N GLY A 301 20.76 10.75 -9.52
CA GLY A 301 20.37 11.87 -8.67
C GLY A 301 20.26 13.19 -9.42
N ARG A 302 21.30 13.57 -10.16
CA ARG A 302 21.33 14.81 -10.95
C ARG A 302 20.22 14.87 -11.98
N THR A 303 19.96 13.75 -12.66
CA THR A 303 18.93 13.68 -13.71
C THR A 303 17.52 13.76 -13.13
N LEU A 304 17.24 13.10 -12.00
CA LEU A 304 15.90 13.09 -11.41
C LEU A 304 15.55 14.34 -10.60
N SER A 305 16.56 15.05 -10.07
CA SER A 305 16.36 16.19 -9.15
C SER A 305 16.84 17.54 -9.69
N GLY A 306 17.49 17.58 -10.86
CA GLY A 306 18.04 18.82 -11.42
C GLY A 306 19.31 19.31 -10.70
N ASN A 307 20.27 18.38 -10.45
CA ASN A 307 21.58 18.59 -9.78
C ASN A 307 21.66 18.42 -8.25
N ALA A 308 20.97 17.46 -7.63
CA ALA A 308 21.15 17.18 -6.20
C ALA A 308 22.16 16.04 -5.87
N THR A 309 22.56 15.98 -4.61
CA THR A 309 23.33 14.90 -3.96
C THR A 309 22.49 13.61 -3.83
N GLN A 310 23.06 12.51 -3.30
CA GLN A 310 22.33 11.25 -3.05
C GLN A 310 21.01 11.47 -2.28
N ASP A 311 20.99 12.33 -1.27
CA ASP A 311 19.78 12.64 -0.50
C ASP A 311 18.68 13.26 -1.39
N GLY A 312 19.06 14.10 -2.35
CA GLY A 312 18.12 14.64 -3.33
C GLY A 312 17.65 13.62 -4.37
N ALA A 313 18.51 12.64 -4.74
CA ALA A 313 18.12 11.50 -5.54
C ALA A 313 17.04 10.65 -4.85
N LEU A 314 17.22 10.37 -3.55
CA LEU A 314 16.29 9.62 -2.74
C LEU A 314 14.96 10.35 -2.55
N GLY A 315 15.00 11.68 -2.38
CA GLY A 315 13.81 12.52 -2.29
C GLY A 315 13.01 12.53 -3.60
N ALA A 316 13.67 12.76 -4.73
CA ALA A 316 13.03 12.77 -6.05
C ALA A 316 12.44 11.41 -6.42
N LEU A 317 13.22 10.33 -6.23
CA LEU A 317 12.76 8.97 -6.46
C LEU A 317 11.62 8.59 -5.51
N GLY A 318 11.68 9.03 -4.25
CA GLY A 318 10.62 8.78 -3.26
C GLY A 318 9.29 9.41 -3.65
N ASN A 319 9.30 10.65 -4.11
CA ASN A 319 8.11 11.33 -4.63
C ASN A 319 7.56 10.64 -5.88
N LEU A 320 8.45 10.24 -6.79
CA LEU A 320 8.12 9.60 -8.04
C LEU A 320 7.49 8.20 -7.83
N LEU A 321 8.03 7.41 -6.91
CA LEU A 321 7.57 6.06 -6.61
C LEU A 321 6.36 6.01 -5.68
N ASN A 322 6.12 7.07 -4.90
CA ASN A 322 5.01 7.15 -3.94
C ASN A 322 4.06 8.34 -4.21
N PRO A 323 3.50 8.47 -5.42
CA PRO A 323 2.72 9.63 -5.86
C PRO A 323 1.40 9.78 -5.10
N TRP A 324 0.88 8.72 -4.48
CA TRP A 324 -0.33 8.83 -3.65
C TRP A 324 -0.07 9.63 -2.37
N ARG A 325 1.18 9.82 -1.93
CA ARG A 325 1.48 10.53 -0.67
C ARG A 325 1.34 12.05 -0.75
N GLY A 326 1.53 12.62 -1.94
CA GLY A 326 1.51 14.07 -2.11
C GLY A 326 0.18 14.72 -1.69
N SER A 327 0.24 15.99 -1.30
CA SER A 327 -0.96 16.83 -1.09
C SER A 327 -1.81 16.95 -2.35
N ASP A 328 -1.17 16.80 -3.52
CA ASP A 328 -1.84 16.83 -4.82
C ASP A 328 -2.68 15.57 -5.08
N ALA A 329 -2.41 14.46 -4.38
CA ALA A 329 -3.21 13.24 -4.48
C ALA A 329 -4.41 13.32 -3.53
N ALA A 330 -5.48 13.98 -3.97
CA ALA A 330 -6.65 14.27 -3.15
C ALA A 330 -7.71 13.16 -3.22
N TYR A 331 -7.96 12.64 -4.42
CA TYR A 331 -9.01 11.62 -4.66
C TYR A 331 -8.50 10.53 -5.61
N ALA A 332 -9.12 9.35 -5.52
CA ALA A 332 -8.95 8.28 -6.48
C ALA A 332 -10.21 8.17 -7.35
N LEU A 333 -10.01 7.97 -8.65
CA LEU A 333 -11.03 7.64 -9.63
C LEU A 333 -10.82 6.18 -10.00
N VAL A 334 -11.71 5.33 -9.52
CA VAL A 334 -11.62 3.89 -9.66
C VAL A 334 -12.62 3.43 -10.71
N THR A 335 -12.13 2.88 -11.81
CA THR A 335 -12.98 2.26 -12.82
C THR A 335 -13.38 0.87 -12.31
N ILE A 336 -14.67 0.63 -12.12
CA ILE A 336 -15.20 -0.66 -11.67
C ILE A 336 -16.21 -1.17 -12.69
N ASN A 337 -16.03 -2.41 -13.11
CA ASN A 337 -16.91 -3.09 -14.05
C ASN A 337 -18.09 -3.75 -13.32
N ASN A 338 -19.32 -3.50 -13.76
CA ASN A 338 -20.54 -4.17 -13.26
C ASN A 338 -20.72 -4.07 -11.73
N PHE A 339 -20.44 -2.90 -11.14
CA PHE A 339 -20.49 -2.71 -9.69
C PHE A 339 -21.93 -2.85 -9.14
N PRO A 340 -22.16 -3.61 -8.04
CA PRO A 340 -23.50 -3.76 -7.44
C PRO A 340 -24.16 -2.43 -7.11
N LYS A 341 -25.39 -2.24 -7.61
CA LYS A 341 -26.12 -0.98 -7.52
C LYS A 341 -27.36 -1.07 -6.64
N THR A 342 -28.12 -2.17 -6.74
CA THR A 342 -29.34 -2.36 -5.94
C THR A 342 -29.45 -3.76 -5.37
N MET A 343 -30.13 -3.88 -4.23
CA MET A 343 -30.39 -5.13 -3.53
C MET A 343 -31.88 -5.24 -3.17
N ASP A 344 -32.44 -6.46 -3.12
CA ASP A 344 -33.79 -6.70 -2.57
C ASP A 344 -33.76 -6.89 -1.03
N LEU A 345 -34.94 -7.10 -0.42
CA LEU A 345 -35.04 -7.34 1.03
C LEU A 345 -34.71 -8.79 1.45
N ASP A 346 -34.33 -9.65 0.50
CA ASP A 346 -33.77 -10.98 0.74
C ASP A 346 -32.24 -10.98 0.55
N LEU A 347 -31.67 -9.78 0.41
CA LEU A 347 -30.27 -9.46 0.23
C LEU A 347 -29.68 -9.89 -1.12
N ASN A 348 -30.47 -10.19 -2.14
CA ASN A 348 -29.93 -10.48 -3.47
C ASN A 348 -29.63 -9.19 -4.23
N VAL A 349 -28.46 -9.12 -4.88
CA VAL A 349 -28.15 -8.06 -5.84
C VAL A 349 -29.06 -8.21 -7.06
N THR A 350 -29.76 -7.13 -7.42
CA THR A 350 -30.80 -7.13 -8.47
C THR A 350 -30.44 -6.27 -9.67
N ASP A 351 -29.53 -5.30 -9.51
CA ASP A 351 -29.04 -4.43 -10.59
C ASP A 351 -27.58 -4.04 -10.33
N THR A 352 -26.88 -3.69 -11.41
CA THR A 352 -25.49 -3.22 -11.38
C THR A 352 -25.32 -1.97 -12.23
N TYR A 353 -24.26 -1.21 -11.97
CA TYR A 353 -23.76 -0.22 -12.92
C TYR A 353 -23.12 -0.98 -14.09
N SER A 354 -23.88 -1.22 -15.16
CA SER A 354 -23.50 -2.13 -16.24
C SER A 354 -22.38 -1.59 -17.11
N GLY A 355 -21.30 -2.37 -17.27
CA GLY A 355 -20.10 -1.94 -17.98
C GLY A 355 -19.09 -1.26 -17.05
N ASP A 356 -18.15 -0.53 -17.65
CA ASP A 356 -17.09 0.16 -16.92
C ASP A 356 -17.58 1.55 -16.51
N HIS A 357 -17.66 1.76 -15.19
CA HIS A 357 -18.10 3.02 -14.59
C HIS A 357 -17.00 3.56 -13.67
N ARG A 358 -16.82 4.88 -13.63
CA ARG A 358 -15.80 5.51 -12.79
C ARG A 358 -16.38 6.01 -11.47
N PHE A 359 -15.79 5.56 -10.38
CA PHE A 359 -16.21 5.91 -9.04
C PHE A 359 -15.16 6.76 -8.35
N ARG A 360 -15.58 7.85 -7.71
CA ARG A 360 -14.65 8.67 -6.93
C ARG A 360 -14.61 8.17 -5.49
N TYR A 361 -13.40 8.02 -4.96
CA TYR A 361 -13.15 7.72 -3.56
C TYR A 361 -12.18 8.73 -2.97
N SER A 362 -12.41 9.10 -1.72
CA SER A 362 -11.43 9.85 -0.94
C SER A 362 -10.33 8.91 -0.45
N PHE A 363 -9.08 9.39 -0.41
CA PHE A 363 -8.05 8.66 0.31
C PHE A 363 -8.29 8.80 1.81
N THR A 364 -8.26 7.68 2.54
CA THR A 364 -8.23 7.73 4.00
C THR A 364 -6.80 8.05 4.45
N PRO A 365 -6.54 9.19 5.12
CA PRO A 365 -5.25 9.38 5.77
C PRO A 365 -5.14 8.35 6.89
N THR A 366 -4.01 7.67 7.00
CA THR A 366 -3.76 6.90 8.24
C THR A 366 -3.63 7.92 9.37
N PRO A 367 -4.43 7.84 10.45
CA PRO A 367 -4.38 8.81 11.54
C PRO A 367 -2.95 8.97 12.08
N GLY A 368 -2.51 10.22 12.30
CA GLY A 368 -1.23 10.53 12.94
C GLY A 368 0.01 10.54 12.04
N THR A 369 -0.13 10.40 10.72
CA THR A 369 1.03 10.43 9.80
C THR A 369 0.71 11.28 8.56
N THR A 370 1.44 12.38 8.36
CA THR A 370 1.40 13.23 7.15
C THR A 370 2.02 12.56 5.92
N ASN A 371 2.42 11.29 6.07
CA ASN A 371 3.38 10.58 5.26
C ASN A 371 3.03 9.08 5.14
N SER A 372 1.82 8.66 5.50
CA SER A 372 1.40 7.26 5.46
C SER A 372 1.05 6.75 4.06
N GLU A 373 1.02 5.42 3.97
CA GLU A 373 0.28 4.69 2.94
C GLU A 373 -1.15 5.25 2.88
N LYS A 374 -1.58 5.63 1.68
CA LYS A 374 -2.96 6.05 1.43
C LYS A 374 -3.75 4.85 0.91
N ASP A 375 -4.91 4.66 1.50
CA ASP A 375 -5.83 3.56 1.19
C ASP A 375 -7.05 4.11 0.46
N ILE A 376 -7.61 3.27 -0.41
CA ILE A 376 -8.91 3.49 -1.05
C ILE A 376 -9.88 2.48 -0.47
N LEU A 377 -10.96 2.95 0.15
CA LEU A 377 -11.96 2.10 0.77
C LEU A 377 -13.20 2.01 -0.12
N ILE A 378 -13.28 0.97 -0.93
CA ILE A 378 -14.45 0.69 -1.76
C ILE A 378 -15.49 -0.01 -0.89
N ARG A 379 -16.55 0.70 -0.51
CA ARG A 379 -17.67 0.18 0.31
C ARG A 379 -18.91 0.00 -0.57
N GLY A 380 -19.57 -1.15 -0.46
CA GLY A 380 -20.75 -1.46 -1.28
C GLY A 380 -21.48 -2.72 -0.85
N PHE A 381 -22.44 -3.16 -1.67
CA PHE A 381 -23.09 -4.46 -1.48
C PHE A 381 -22.14 -5.62 -1.77
N HIS A 382 -22.46 -6.82 -1.28
CA HIS A 382 -21.70 -8.02 -1.62
C HIS A 382 -21.76 -8.35 -3.12
N GLY A 383 -20.89 -9.25 -3.57
CA GLY A 383 -20.81 -9.67 -4.96
C GLY A 383 -19.39 -9.56 -5.49
N VAL A 384 -19.25 -9.17 -6.76
CA VAL A 384 -17.95 -9.06 -7.42
C VAL A 384 -17.55 -7.60 -7.52
N PHE A 385 -16.40 -7.25 -6.96
CA PHE A 385 -15.75 -5.95 -7.18
C PHE A 385 -14.66 -6.16 -8.23
N ASN A 386 -14.96 -5.79 -9.47
CA ASN A 386 -14.06 -5.93 -10.62
C ASN A 386 -13.42 -4.57 -10.94
N VAL A 387 -12.38 -4.23 -10.20
CA VAL A 387 -11.64 -2.97 -10.36
C VAL A 387 -10.73 -3.11 -11.58
N ARG A 388 -10.87 -2.20 -12.53
CA ARG A 388 -10.08 -2.18 -13.77
C ARG A 388 -8.87 -1.29 -13.65
N GLU A 389 -9.10 -0.07 -13.17
CA GLU A 389 -8.09 0.98 -13.17
C GLU A 389 -8.29 1.89 -11.95
N VAL A 390 -7.20 2.49 -11.49
CA VAL A 390 -7.19 3.52 -10.45
C VAL A 390 -6.37 4.70 -10.94
N HIS A 391 -7.04 5.84 -11.12
CA HIS A 391 -6.42 7.13 -11.42
C HIS A 391 -6.43 8.04 -10.20
N VAL A 392 -5.46 8.93 -10.10
CA VAL A 392 -5.37 9.88 -8.99
C VAL A 392 -5.69 11.28 -9.48
N ALA A 393 -6.51 12.00 -8.73
CA ALA A 393 -6.94 13.34 -9.08
C ALA A 393 -6.46 14.39 -8.07
N LYS A 394 -6.24 15.60 -8.61
CA LYS A 394 -5.92 16.82 -7.86
C LYS A 394 -7.14 17.38 -7.13
N PRO A 395 -6.94 18.28 -6.14
CA PRO A 395 -8.04 19.04 -5.56
C PRO A 395 -8.82 19.81 -6.64
N GLY A 396 -10.14 19.92 -6.50
CA GLY A 396 -11.00 20.71 -7.39
C GLY A 396 -12.18 19.96 -8.01
N LEU A 397 -12.16 18.62 -8.02
CA LEU A 397 -13.35 17.83 -8.37
C LEU A 397 -14.39 17.91 -7.25
N ILE A 398 -15.68 18.01 -7.59
CA ILE A 398 -16.81 17.95 -6.64
C ILE A 398 -17.17 16.48 -6.33
N SER A 399 -17.36 16.14 -5.05
CA SER A 399 -17.57 14.75 -4.58
C SER A 399 -18.90 14.16 -5.04
N GLY A 400 -18.88 12.90 -5.51
CA GLY A 400 -20.04 12.09 -5.87
C GLY A 400 -19.62 10.67 -6.30
N LEU A 401 -20.52 9.68 -6.20
CA LEU A 401 -20.21 8.26 -6.39
C LEU A 401 -19.82 7.90 -7.83
N LEU A 402 -20.45 8.48 -8.85
CA LEU A 402 -20.22 8.16 -10.26
C LEU A 402 -19.75 9.41 -11.02
N VAL A 403 -18.62 9.28 -11.73
CA VAL A 403 -17.99 10.35 -12.52
C VAL A 403 -17.71 9.83 -13.93
N ASP A 404 -18.78 9.56 -14.68
CA ASP A 404 -18.69 9.10 -16.08
C ASP A 404 -18.44 10.22 -17.09
N GLU A 405 -18.26 11.45 -16.62
CA GLU A 405 -17.97 12.61 -17.48
C GLU A 405 -16.49 12.67 -17.90
N VAL A 406 -16.22 13.45 -18.95
CA VAL A 406 -14.85 13.77 -19.38
C VAL A 406 -14.23 14.69 -18.33
N ILE A 407 -13.33 14.13 -17.52
CA ILE A 407 -12.55 14.90 -16.55
C ILE A 407 -11.43 15.64 -17.30
N ASP A 408 -11.31 16.94 -17.07
CA ASP A 408 -10.21 17.76 -17.60
C ASP A 408 -8.86 17.15 -17.18
N GLY A 409 -7.95 16.97 -18.14
CA GLY A 409 -6.61 16.43 -17.92
C GLY A 409 -5.80 17.21 -16.88
N ASN A 410 -6.11 18.50 -16.66
CA ASN A 410 -5.46 19.31 -15.61
C ASN A 410 -5.84 18.89 -14.18
N LEU A 411 -7.00 18.26 -14.01
CA LEU A 411 -7.49 17.74 -12.73
C LEU A 411 -6.95 16.33 -12.43
N LEU A 412 -6.32 15.68 -13.40
CA LEU A 412 -5.70 14.37 -13.24
C LEU A 412 -4.21 14.51 -12.92
N LEU A 413 -3.73 13.71 -11.97
CA LEU A 413 -2.31 13.43 -11.86
C LEU A 413 -1.99 12.35 -12.89
N ASN A 414 -1.25 12.73 -13.93
CA ASN A 414 -0.91 11.84 -15.02
C ASN A 414 0.50 11.26 -14.84
N GLY A 415 0.65 9.99 -15.20
CA GLY A 415 1.94 9.30 -15.23
C GLY A 415 1.79 7.80 -14.99
N ALA A 416 2.64 7.01 -15.64
CA ALA A 416 2.65 5.54 -15.51
C ALA A 416 2.87 5.07 -14.06
N LEU A 417 3.44 5.94 -13.23
CA LEU A 417 3.72 5.65 -11.83
C LEU A 417 2.58 6.09 -10.92
N VAL A 418 1.68 6.96 -11.37
CA VAL A 418 0.54 7.47 -10.59
C VAL A 418 -0.65 6.52 -10.69
N ASN A 419 -0.95 6.11 -11.92
CA ASN A 419 -2.10 5.30 -12.27
C ASN A 419 -1.79 3.81 -12.09
N ILE A 420 -2.78 3.04 -11.65
CA ILE A 420 -2.72 1.57 -11.66
C ILE A 420 -3.69 1.09 -12.73
N THR A 421 -3.18 0.41 -13.74
CA THR A 421 -3.98 -0.16 -14.84
C THR A 421 -4.10 -1.68 -14.75
N ASP A 422 -3.47 -2.29 -13.75
CA ASP A 422 -3.60 -3.72 -13.48
C ASP A 422 -4.96 -3.99 -12.83
N PRO A 423 -5.82 -4.82 -13.43
CA PRO A 423 -7.13 -5.12 -12.88
C PRO A 423 -7.02 -6.03 -11.65
N ILE A 424 -7.99 -5.92 -10.76
CA ILE A 424 -8.19 -6.85 -9.65
C ILE A 424 -9.67 -7.18 -9.48
N GLN A 425 -9.95 -8.46 -9.28
CA GLN A 425 -11.30 -8.95 -8.98
C GLN A 425 -11.34 -9.51 -7.56
N ALA A 426 -12.36 -9.09 -6.81
CA ALA A 426 -12.64 -9.59 -5.47
C ALA A 426 -14.09 -10.07 -5.39
N THR A 427 -14.31 -11.34 -5.05
CA THR A 427 -15.63 -11.82 -4.63
C THR A 427 -15.77 -11.56 -3.13
N VAL A 428 -16.63 -10.61 -2.79
CA VAL A 428 -16.78 -10.07 -1.44
C VAL A 428 -18.11 -10.50 -0.83
N GLU A 429 -18.04 -11.05 0.38
CA GLU A 429 -19.20 -11.49 1.15
C GLU A 429 -19.78 -10.34 1.98
N THR A 430 -21.06 -10.45 2.34
CA THR A 430 -21.75 -9.52 3.24
C THR A 430 -21.05 -9.42 4.59
N ASN A 431 -20.92 -8.21 5.14
CA ASN A 431 -20.38 -7.95 6.49
C ASN A 431 -18.90 -8.33 6.70
N TYR A 432 -18.13 -8.48 5.62
CA TYR A 432 -16.70 -8.72 5.69
C TYR A 432 -15.88 -7.57 5.13
N ARG A 433 -14.59 -7.55 5.48
CA ARG A 433 -13.62 -6.58 5.02
C ARG A 433 -12.50 -7.33 4.31
N TYR A 434 -12.04 -6.78 3.21
CA TYR A 434 -11.01 -7.37 2.35
C TYR A 434 -9.92 -6.34 2.11
N ARG A 435 -8.67 -6.78 1.96
CA ARG A 435 -7.54 -5.93 1.61
C ARG A 435 -6.75 -6.52 0.46
N ALA A 436 -6.41 -5.68 -0.51
CA ALA A 436 -5.47 -5.99 -1.56
C ALA A 436 -4.34 -4.95 -1.57
N ASP A 437 -3.11 -5.46 -1.56
CA ASP A 437 -1.90 -4.65 -1.56
C ASP A 437 -1.31 -4.64 -2.98
N TYR A 438 -1.10 -3.46 -3.55
CA TYR A 438 -0.36 -3.28 -4.80
C TYR A 438 1.10 -3.01 -4.48
N SER A 439 1.97 -3.92 -4.91
CA SER A 439 3.41 -3.85 -4.66
C SER A 439 4.17 -3.65 -5.96
N PHE A 440 5.24 -2.84 -5.91
CA PHE A 440 6.19 -2.79 -7.01
C PHE A 440 7.12 -3.99 -6.99
N VAL A 441 7.30 -4.59 -8.17
CA VAL A 441 8.05 -5.82 -8.38
C VAL A 441 9.43 -5.50 -8.94
N SER A 442 9.54 -4.54 -9.85
CA SER A 442 10.83 -4.17 -10.45
C SER A 442 10.88 -2.71 -10.88
N LEU A 443 12.04 -2.07 -10.67
CA LEU A 443 12.39 -0.75 -11.18
C LEU A 443 13.58 -0.88 -12.12
N GLY A 444 13.44 -0.38 -13.35
CA GLY A 444 14.44 -0.51 -14.40
C GLY A 444 14.37 0.63 -15.41
N LEU A 445 14.98 0.40 -16.57
CA LEU A 445 14.90 1.30 -17.71
C LEU A 445 14.06 0.66 -18.82
N LYS A 446 13.30 1.47 -19.56
CA LYS A 446 12.64 1.05 -20.80
C LYS A 446 13.66 0.67 -21.87
N SER A 447 14.80 1.38 -21.90
CA SER A 447 15.93 1.08 -22.78
C SER A 447 17.26 1.19 -22.03
N TYR A 448 18.12 0.20 -22.21
CA TYR A 448 19.49 0.16 -21.67
C TYR A 448 20.55 0.56 -22.70
N ALA A 449 20.15 1.12 -23.85
CA ALA A 449 21.07 1.56 -24.89
C ALA A 449 22.01 2.67 -24.39
N GLN A 450 23.32 2.41 -24.48
CA GLN A 450 24.35 3.38 -24.12
C GLN A 450 24.34 4.56 -25.08
N GLN A 451 24.43 5.78 -24.53
CA GLN A 451 24.48 7.00 -25.31
C GLN A 451 25.91 7.30 -25.74
N THR A 452 26.11 7.66 -27.01
CA THR A 452 27.45 7.92 -27.59
C THR A 452 27.65 9.41 -27.92
N ASP A 453 26.82 10.27 -27.37
CA ASP A 453 26.77 11.72 -27.62
C ASP A 453 27.84 12.53 -26.88
N GLY A 454 28.74 11.87 -26.15
CA GLY A 454 29.78 12.49 -25.33
C GLY A 454 29.29 13.08 -24.00
N ASN A 455 28.05 13.55 -23.93
CA ASN A 455 27.46 14.14 -22.72
C ASN A 455 27.13 13.10 -21.64
N HIS A 456 26.93 11.84 -22.03
CA HIS A 456 26.66 10.72 -21.11
C HIS A 456 27.88 9.83 -20.88
N SER A 457 29.09 10.32 -21.20
CA SER A 457 30.33 9.60 -20.98
C SER A 457 30.88 9.88 -19.58
N LEU A 458 31.23 8.83 -18.85
CA LEU A 458 31.97 8.89 -17.59
C LEU A 458 33.38 8.36 -17.79
N THR A 459 34.37 9.09 -17.26
CA THR A 459 35.75 8.58 -17.20
C THR A 459 36.05 8.11 -15.79
N LEU A 460 36.10 6.79 -15.62
CA LEU A 460 36.44 6.15 -14.35
C LEU A 460 37.96 6.08 -14.22
N SER A 461 38.54 6.61 -13.15
CA SER A 461 40.00 6.61 -12.97
C SER A 461 40.40 6.08 -11.60
N VAL A 462 41.36 5.15 -11.57
CA VAL A 462 41.95 4.66 -10.33
C VAL A 462 43.47 4.71 -10.42
N LYS A 463 44.10 5.26 -9.39
CA LYS A 463 45.53 5.17 -9.20
C LYS A 463 45.86 3.82 -8.56
N LEU A 464 46.85 3.09 -9.07
CA LEU A 464 47.14 1.73 -8.58
C LEU A 464 47.49 1.72 -7.09
N SER A 465 48.12 2.77 -6.56
CA SER A 465 48.37 2.93 -5.12
C SER A 465 47.11 2.90 -4.25
N ASN A 466 45.94 3.16 -4.82
CA ASN A 466 44.65 3.15 -4.11
C ASN A 466 44.01 1.75 -4.11
N ILE A 467 44.60 0.78 -4.81
CA ILE A 467 44.15 -0.61 -4.75
C ILE A 467 44.51 -1.18 -3.38
N ALA A 468 43.50 -1.72 -2.70
CA ALA A 468 43.67 -2.32 -1.39
C ALA A 468 44.74 -3.44 -1.44
N ASN A 469 45.69 -3.40 -0.52
CA ASN A 469 46.78 -4.37 -0.40
C ASN A 469 47.63 -4.54 -1.67
N LEU A 470 47.86 -3.46 -2.44
CA LEU A 470 48.71 -3.51 -3.64
C LEU A 470 50.07 -4.18 -3.35
N ASP A 471 50.74 -3.81 -2.26
CA ASP A 471 52.07 -4.35 -1.91
C ASP A 471 52.05 -5.86 -1.65
N GLY A 472 50.99 -6.37 -1.03
CA GLY A 472 50.80 -7.80 -0.82
C GLY A 472 50.48 -8.53 -2.12
N VAL A 473 49.65 -7.94 -3.00
CA VAL A 473 49.35 -8.50 -4.33
C VAL A 473 50.60 -8.59 -5.19
N LEU A 474 51.41 -7.52 -5.23
CA LEU A 474 52.67 -7.48 -5.99
C LEU A 474 53.75 -8.37 -5.36
N GLY A 475 53.87 -8.37 -4.04
CA GLY A 475 54.83 -9.20 -3.31
C GLY A 475 54.53 -10.70 -3.39
N GLY A 476 53.26 -11.07 -3.61
CA GLY A 476 52.81 -12.45 -3.76
C GLY A 476 53.06 -13.07 -5.14
N ILE A 477 53.55 -12.32 -6.14
CA ILE A 477 53.85 -12.87 -7.47
C ILE A 477 55.06 -13.82 -7.36
N PRO A 478 54.96 -15.10 -7.72
CA PRO A 478 56.10 -16.02 -7.67
C PRO A 478 57.25 -15.52 -8.53
N LEU A 479 58.48 -15.61 -8.00
CA LEU A 479 59.75 -15.19 -8.63
C LEU A 479 59.90 -13.67 -8.88
N LEU A 480 58.82 -12.96 -9.18
CA LEU A 480 58.82 -11.51 -9.43
C LEU A 480 58.63 -10.68 -8.16
N GLY A 481 57.84 -11.15 -7.19
CA GLY A 481 57.52 -10.43 -5.96
C GLY A 481 58.75 -9.95 -5.15
N PRO A 482 59.80 -10.79 -4.99
CA PRO A 482 61.07 -10.38 -4.37
C PRO A 482 61.89 -9.39 -5.20
N VAL A 483 61.69 -9.38 -6.53
CA VAL A 483 62.37 -8.47 -7.47
C VAL A 483 61.71 -7.09 -7.47
N LEU A 484 60.39 -7.03 -7.27
CA LEU A 484 59.63 -5.79 -7.11
C LEU A 484 59.95 -5.12 -5.76
N ASN A 485 61.07 -4.41 -5.71
CA ASN A 485 61.46 -3.62 -4.54
C ASN A 485 60.53 -2.41 -4.32
N ALA A 486 60.72 -1.70 -3.22
CA ALA A 486 59.88 -0.55 -2.85
C ALA A 486 59.83 0.53 -3.95
N THR A 487 60.93 0.75 -4.68
CA THR A 487 61.00 1.72 -5.77
C THR A 487 60.14 1.30 -6.96
N ILE A 488 60.26 0.05 -7.42
CA ILE A 488 59.47 -0.46 -8.55
C ILE A 488 57.99 -0.54 -8.17
N LYS A 489 57.66 -0.97 -6.95
CA LYS A 489 56.30 -0.94 -6.42
C LYS A 489 55.74 0.47 -6.37
N GLY A 490 56.55 1.47 -6.00
CA GLY A 490 56.17 2.89 -6.04
C GLY A 490 55.89 3.40 -7.45
N LEU A 491 56.68 2.99 -8.45
CA LEU A 491 56.45 3.33 -9.86
C LEU A 491 55.15 2.70 -10.39
N ILE A 492 54.91 1.42 -10.08
CA ILE A 492 53.65 0.73 -10.39
C ILE A 492 52.49 1.43 -9.69
N GLY A 493 52.60 1.73 -8.40
CA GLY A 493 51.59 2.45 -7.63
C GLY A 493 51.24 3.83 -8.19
N ASN A 494 52.15 4.47 -8.92
CA ASN A 494 51.91 5.77 -9.55
C ASN A 494 51.11 5.71 -10.85
N VAL A 495 50.93 4.54 -11.45
CA VAL A 495 50.11 4.36 -12.65
C VAL A 495 48.65 4.71 -12.35
N THR A 496 48.04 5.49 -13.24
CA THR A 496 46.60 5.76 -13.23
C THR A 496 45.96 5.05 -14.41
N VAL A 497 44.94 4.25 -14.14
CA VAL A 497 44.15 3.56 -15.16
C VAL A 497 42.84 4.32 -15.31
N SER A 498 42.58 4.81 -16.53
CA SER A 498 41.36 5.55 -16.87
C SER A 498 40.56 4.79 -17.93
N VAL A 499 39.29 4.52 -17.63
CA VAL A 499 38.37 3.77 -18.48
C VAL A 499 37.16 4.64 -18.79
N PRO A 500 36.93 5.00 -20.07
CA PRO A 500 35.70 5.66 -20.48
C PRO A 500 34.55 4.63 -20.54
N VAL A 501 33.39 5.01 -20.00
CA VAL A 501 32.14 4.25 -20.10
C VAL A 501 31.00 5.17 -20.48
N ASN A 502 30.04 4.66 -21.23
CA ASN A 502 28.89 5.43 -21.68
C ASN A 502 27.62 4.99 -20.95
N LEU A 503 26.89 5.94 -20.37
CA LEU A 503 25.65 5.69 -19.63
C LEU A 503 24.43 5.58 -20.58
N PRO A 504 23.38 4.84 -20.18
CA PRO A 504 22.08 4.92 -20.83
C PRO A 504 21.36 6.22 -20.43
N LEU A 505 20.19 6.50 -21.03
CA LEU A 505 19.34 7.60 -20.59
C LEU A 505 18.77 7.31 -19.19
N LEU A 506 19.04 8.18 -18.22
CA LEU A 506 18.64 8.00 -16.81
C LEU A 506 17.41 8.82 -16.41
N GLY A 507 16.81 9.54 -17.36
CA GLY A 507 15.65 10.41 -17.12
C GLY A 507 14.38 9.64 -16.75
N ALA A 508 13.46 10.34 -16.07
CA ALA A 508 12.17 9.78 -15.65
C ALA A 508 11.39 9.15 -16.81
N ASP A 509 11.51 9.71 -18.02
CA ASP A 509 10.85 9.19 -19.22
C ASP A 509 11.36 7.81 -19.67
N ASN A 510 12.60 7.46 -19.32
CA ASN A 510 13.19 6.15 -19.60
C ASN A 510 13.07 5.19 -18.41
N LEU A 511 12.52 5.60 -17.26
CA LEU A 511 12.27 4.68 -16.16
C LEU A 511 11.09 3.75 -16.49
N SER A 512 11.23 2.48 -16.14
CA SER A 512 10.17 1.48 -16.18
C SER A 512 9.88 0.95 -14.79
N LEU A 513 8.62 0.90 -14.40
CA LEU A 513 8.18 0.31 -13.14
C LEU A 513 7.11 -0.74 -13.45
N SER A 514 7.23 -1.91 -12.84
CA SER A 514 6.20 -2.94 -12.87
C SER A 514 5.68 -3.19 -11.46
N GLY A 515 4.36 -3.41 -11.33
CA GLY A 515 3.73 -3.80 -10.08
C GLY A 515 2.67 -4.85 -10.32
N SER A 516 2.07 -5.32 -9.22
CA SER A 516 0.93 -6.24 -9.28
C SER A 516 0.17 -6.22 -7.96
N TRP A 517 -1.12 -6.55 -8.04
CA TRP A 517 -1.94 -6.79 -6.86
C TRP A 517 -1.58 -8.11 -6.19
N LYS A 518 -1.58 -8.12 -4.86
CA LYS A 518 -1.63 -9.35 -4.08
C LYS A 518 -3.01 -10.00 -4.22
N THR A 519 -3.04 -11.18 -4.82
CA THR A 519 -4.28 -11.94 -5.07
C THR A 519 -4.23 -13.33 -4.44
N PRO A 520 -5.37 -13.87 -3.93
CA PRO A 520 -6.64 -13.16 -3.77
C PRO A 520 -6.56 -12.12 -2.64
N PRO A 521 -7.47 -11.13 -2.62
CA PRO A 521 -7.60 -10.19 -1.50
C PRO A 521 -7.75 -10.94 -0.16
N VAL A 522 -7.10 -10.42 0.89
CA VAL A 522 -7.10 -11.03 2.22
C VAL A 522 -8.33 -10.56 2.99
N LYS A 523 -9.15 -11.51 3.44
CA LYS A 523 -10.27 -11.30 4.36
C LYS A 523 -9.75 -11.06 5.79
N TYR A 524 -10.26 -10.04 6.48
CA TYR A 524 -9.84 -9.69 7.85
C TYR A 524 -10.97 -9.21 8.76
#